data_AF-A0AAW0AU87-F1
#
_entry.id   AF-A0AAW0AU87-F1
#
_cell.length_a   1.000
_cell.length_b   1.000
_cell.length_c   1.000
_cell.angle_alpha   90.00
_cell.angle_beta   90.00
_cell.angle_gamma   90.00
#
_symmetry.space_group_name_H-M   'P 1'
#
loop_
_entity.id
_entity.type
_entity.pdbx_description
1 polymer ?
#
loop_
_entity_poly.entity_id
_entity_poly.type
_entity_poly.pdbx_seq_one_letter_code
_entity_poly.pdbx_strand_id
1 'polypeptide(L)'
;ILPQSEKDQIIHEFRESTNNKALKRYECSFCGKLELAADVKMRNIVELDILVLNRAVESLRESSHQPHIEAFKPVSLIDQSTYVLCHLCNLSVSYNKFQTIPLRSYANGLWIGNVPDELVGLTFLEEQCIARARATKCMYKIKLGPDGQLAARGNVCILPQD
;
A
#
# COMPACT_ATOMS: atom_id res chain seq x y z
N ILE A 1 35.87 24.97 2.19
CA ILE A 1 35.12 24.83 0.92
C ILE A 1 35.37 23.41 0.42
N LEU A 2 34.32 22.64 0.09
CA LEU A 2 34.47 21.24 -0.36
C LEU A 2 35.35 21.15 -1.63
N PRO A 3 36.24 20.16 -1.75
CA PRO A 3 36.97 19.86 -2.98
C PRO A 3 36.02 19.62 -4.16
N GLN A 4 36.44 19.95 -5.38
CA GLN A 4 35.59 19.79 -6.56
C GLN A 4 35.19 18.33 -6.79
N SER A 5 36.10 17.38 -6.56
CA SER A 5 35.83 15.95 -6.64
C SER A 5 34.72 15.47 -5.71
N GLU A 6 34.68 15.97 -4.47
CA GLU A 6 33.61 15.63 -3.52
C GLU A 6 32.26 16.22 -3.95
N LYS A 7 32.25 17.43 -4.51
CA LYS A 7 31.03 18.01 -5.08
C LYS A 7 30.50 17.20 -6.25
N ASP A 8 31.38 16.78 -7.16
CA ASP A 8 31.01 15.99 -8.33
C ASP A 8 30.46 14.61 -7.92
N GLN A 9 31.06 14.00 -6.89
CA GLN A 9 30.56 12.76 -6.30
C GLN A 9 29.15 12.92 -5.70
N ILE A 10 28.92 13.96 -4.90
CA ILE A 10 27.59 14.25 -4.32
C ILE A 10 26.53 14.43 -5.43
N ILE A 11 26.88 15.17 -6.48
CA ILE A 11 25.96 15.39 -7.62
C ILE A 11 25.66 14.07 -8.34
N HIS A 12 26.67 13.23 -8.53
CA HIS A 12 26.51 11.92 -9.15
C HIS A 12 25.61 11.00 -8.31
N GLU A 13 25.89 10.88 -7.01
CA GLU A 13 25.07 10.08 -6.07
C GLU A 13 23.62 10.56 -6.03
N PHE A 14 23.43 11.88 -6.03
CA PHE A 14 22.10 12.48 -6.10
C PHE A 14 21.39 12.10 -7.41
N ARG A 15 22.05 12.25 -8.56
CA ARG A 15 21.47 11.90 -9.87
C ARG A 15 21.13 10.42 -9.96
N GLU A 16 21.99 9.54 -9.50
CA GLU A 16 21.73 8.10 -9.50
C GLU A 16 20.55 7.73 -8.59
N SER A 17 20.43 8.38 -7.43
CA SER A 17 19.34 8.12 -6.48
C SER A 17 18.00 8.74 -6.90
N THR A 18 18.02 9.76 -7.76
CA THR A 18 16.82 10.53 -8.16
C THR A 18 16.44 10.36 -9.62
N ASN A 19 17.16 9.54 -10.38
CA ASN A 19 16.78 9.24 -11.76
C ASN A 19 15.49 8.42 -11.82
N ASN A 20 14.83 8.44 -12.99
CA ASN A 20 13.55 7.76 -13.20
C ASN A 20 13.59 6.26 -12.91
N LYS A 21 14.75 5.62 -13.06
CA LYS A 21 14.92 4.18 -12.79
C LYS A 21 14.94 3.91 -11.28
N ALA A 22 15.68 4.71 -10.52
CA ALA A 22 15.77 4.63 -9.06
C ALA A 22 14.45 4.97 -8.38
N LEU A 23 13.70 5.93 -8.93
CA LEU A 23 12.40 6.34 -8.42
C LEU A 23 11.23 5.51 -8.99
N LYS A 24 11.49 4.55 -9.88
CA LYS A 24 10.44 3.70 -10.46
C LYS A 24 9.77 2.91 -9.32
N ARG A 25 8.44 2.91 -9.30
CA ARG A 25 7.64 2.16 -8.31
C ARG A 25 6.70 1.20 -9.00
N TYR A 26 6.40 0.11 -8.32
CA TYR A 26 5.36 -0.83 -8.70
C TYR A 26 4.31 -0.95 -7.60
N GLU A 27 3.08 -1.17 -8.02
CA GLU A 27 1.96 -1.49 -7.14
C GLU A 27 2.03 -2.97 -6.76
N CYS A 28 2.02 -3.28 -5.46
CA CYS A 28 1.93 -4.67 -5.00
C CYS A 28 0.59 -5.29 -5.41
N SER A 29 0.63 -6.46 -6.04
CA SER A 29 -0.55 -7.13 -6.57
C SER A 29 -1.56 -7.53 -5.51
N PHE A 30 -1.14 -7.74 -4.27
CA PHE A 30 -1.99 -8.25 -3.19
C PHE A 30 -2.48 -7.19 -2.21
N CYS A 31 -1.91 -5.97 -2.23
CA CYS A 31 -2.24 -4.94 -1.24
C CYS A 31 -2.25 -3.50 -1.78
N GLY A 32 -1.91 -3.26 -3.04
CA GLY A 32 -1.91 -1.92 -3.63
C GLY A 32 -0.78 -1.01 -3.16
N LYS A 33 0.13 -1.46 -2.28
CA LYS A 33 1.25 -0.63 -1.81
C LYS A 33 2.19 -0.32 -2.97
N LEU A 34 2.44 0.98 -3.22
CA LEU A 34 3.50 1.43 -4.10
C LEU A 34 4.87 1.31 -3.42
N GLU A 35 5.74 0.48 -3.98
CA GLU A 35 7.10 0.25 -3.48
C GLU A 35 8.14 0.40 -4.60
N LEU A 36 9.36 0.79 -4.23
CA LEU A 36 10.43 1.04 -5.20
C LEU A 36 10.76 -0.25 -5.95
N ALA A 37 11.10 -0.12 -7.23
CA ALA A 37 11.47 -1.24 -8.09
C ALA A 37 12.64 -2.07 -7.53
N ALA A 38 13.52 -1.45 -6.75
CA ALA A 38 14.63 -2.12 -6.07
C ALA A 38 14.18 -3.06 -4.93
N ASP A 39 13.02 -2.79 -4.32
CA ASP A 39 12.57 -3.44 -3.08
C ASP A 39 11.46 -4.49 -3.31
N VAL A 40 10.83 -4.48 -4.48
CA VAL A 40 9.77 -5.45 -4.82
C VAL A 40 10.34 -6.82 -5.18
N LYS A 41 9.54 -7.86 -4.94
CA LYS A 41 9.80 -9.22 -5.42
C LYS A 41 8.81 -9.58 -6.51
N MET A 42 9.33 -10.09 -7.62
CA MET A 42 8.52 -10.55 -8.75
C MET A 42 8.42 -12.08 -8.73
N ARG A 43 7.24 -12.61 -8.97
CA ARG A 43 6.98 -14.07 -9.01
C ARG A 43 6.04 -14.37 -10.16
N ASN A 44 6.31 -15.43 -10.92
CA ASN A 44 5.39 -15.84 -11.96
C ASN A 44 4.08 -16.36 -11.33
N ILE A 45 2.96 -16.11 -12.00
CA ILE A 45 1.63 -16.54 -11.52
C ILE A 45 1.52 -18.06 -11.36
N VAL A 46 2.26 -18.84 -12.15
CA VAL A 46 2.24 -20.31 -12.08
C VAL A 46 3.10 -20.87 -10.95
N GLU A 47 4.06 -20.08 -10.46
CA GLU A 47 5.00 -20.52 -9.44
C GLU A 47 4.49 -20.27 -8.02
N LEU A 48 3.68 -19.23 -7.82
CA LEU A 48 3.25 -18.78 -6.49
C LEU A 48 1.86 -19.33 -6.14
N ASP A 49 1.81 -20.23 -5.16
CA ASP A 49 0.55 -20.74 -4.60
C ASP A 49 -0.14 -19.68 -3.72
N ILE A 50 -1.30 -19.21 -4.20
CA ILE A 50 -2.16 -18.21 -3.55
C ILE A 50 -3.45 -18.82 -2.94
N LEU A 51 -3.55 -20.15 -2.82
CA LEU A 51 -4.77 -20.83 -2.37
C LEU A 51 -5.27 -20.34 -1.00
N VAL A 52 -4.37 -20.04 -0.08
CA VAL A 52 -4.72 -19.48 1.24
C VAL A 52 -5.45 -18.15 1.11
N LEU A 53 -5.02 -17.29 0.18
CA LEU A 53 -5.65 -16.00 -0.06
C LEU A 53 -7.01 -16.16 -0.76
N ASN A 54 -7.11 -17.07 -1.73
CA ASN A 54 -8.36 -17.35 -2.44
C ASN A 54 -9.45 -17.84 -1.48
N ARG A 55 -9.12 -18.79 -0.58
CA ARG A 55 -10.06 -19.27 0.46
C ARG A 55 -10.53 -18.14 1.38
N ALA A 56 -9.62 -17.26 1.80
CA ALA A 56 -9.96 -16.12 2.63
C ALA A 56 -10.93 -15.17 1.90
N VAL A 57 -10.69 -14.91 0.62
CA VAL A 57 -11.55 -14.09 -0.22
C VAL A 57 -12.93 -14.73 -0.41
N GLU A 58 -13.02 -16.04 -0.61
CA GLU A 58 -14.31 -16.75 -0.67
C GLU A 58 -15.13 -16.53 0.60
N SER A 59 -14.53 -16.73 1.78
CA SER A 59 -15.20 -16.45 3.06
C SER A 59 -15.59 -14.97 3.20
N LEU A 60 -14.74 -14.03 2.76
CA LEU A 60 -15.05 -12.60 2.80
C LEU A 60 -16.23 -12.24 1.89
N ARG A 61 -16.29 -12.79 0.67
CA ARG A 61 -17.40 -12.56 -0.27
C ARG A 61 -18.73 -12.98 0.33
N GLU A 62 -18.75 -14.13 1.00
CA GLU A 62 -19.94 -14.65 1.70
C GLU A 62 -20.33 -13.75 2.87
N SER A 63 -19.38 -13.39 3.75
CA SER A 63 -19.68 -12.63 4.96
C SER A 63 -20.02 -11.15 4.71
N SER A 64 -19.46 -10.56 3.64
CA SER A 64 -19.65 -9.13 3.31
C SER A 64 -20.69 -8.89 2.21
N HIS A 65 -21.17 -9.94 1.55
CA HIS A 65 -22.01 -9.86 0.35
C HIS A 65 -21.38 -9.05 -0.80
N GLN A 66 -20.04 -9.04 -0.90
CA GLN A 66 -19.30 -8.34 -1.95
C GLN A 66 -18.60 -9.34 -2.88
N PRO A 67 -19.24 -9.80 -3.98
CA PRO A 67 -18.70 -10.86 -4.84
C PRO A 67 -17.43 -10.45 -5.63
N HIS A 68 -17.17 -9.15 -5.72
CA HIS A 68 -16.09 -8.55 -6.52
C HIS A 68 -14.77 -8.42 -5.75
N ILE A 69 -14.70 -8.82 -4.48
CA ILE A 69 -13.43 -8.88 -3.73
C ILE A 69 -12.51 -9.89 -4.41
N GLU A 70 -11.27 -9.55 -4.69
CA GLU A 70 -10.27 -10.46 -5.28
C GLU A 70 -9.02 -10.57 -4.39
N ALA A 71 -8.30 -11.69 -4.51
CA ALA A 71 -7.07 -11.92 -3.73
C ALA A 71 -5.92 -11.02 -4.18
N PHE A 72 -5.93 -10.62 -5.46
CA PHE A 72 -4.98 -9.72 -6.08
C PHE A 72 -5.69 -8.86 -7.13
N LYS A 73 -5.05 -7.77 -7.57
CA LYS A 73 -5.59 -6.88 -8.60
C LYS A 73 -4.94 -7.18 -9.96
N PRO A 74 -5.65 -7.67 -10.98
CA PRO A 74 -5.05 -8.07 -12.26
C PRO A 74 -4.28 -6.95 -12.98
N VAL A 75 -4.72 -5.70 -12.83
CA VAL A 75 -4.10 -4.51 -13.45
C VAL A 75 -2.68 -4.23 -12.93
N SER A 76 -2.32 -4.79 -11.77
CA SER A 76 -0.99 -4.65 -11.18
C SER A 76 0.04 -5.65 -11.72
N LEU A 77 -0.39 -6.63 -12.53
CA LEU A 77 0.51 -7.66 -13.05
C LEU A 77 1.44 -7.09 -14.12
N ILE A 78 2.72 -7.47 -14.04
CA ILE A 78 3.68 -7.17 -15.11
C ILE A 78 3.56 -8.25 -16.18
N ASP A 79 3.46 -7.81 -17.43
CA ASP A 79 3.31 -8.67 -18.62
C ASP A 79 2.17 -9.69 -18.50
N GLN A 80 1.14 -9.38 -17.72
CA GLN A 80 -0.04 -10.22 -17.45
C GLN A 80 0.25 -11.58 -16.78
N SER A 81 1.51 -11.89 -16.42
CA SER A 81 1.90 -13.20 -15.89
C SER A 81 2.77 -13.14 -14.63
N THR A 82 3.02 -11.95 -14.09
CA THR A 82 3.97 -11.76 -12.99
C THR A 82 3.34 -10.95 -11.86
N TYR A 83 3.25 -11.55 -10.69
CA TYR A 83 2.89 -10.87 -9.45
C TYR A 83 4.03 -9.96 -9.00
N VAL A 84 3.67 -8.77 -8.54
CA VAL A 84 4.56 -7.86 -7.82
C VAL A 84 4.23 -7.95 -6.34
N LEU A 85 5.20 -8.28 -5.51
CA LEU A 85 5.05 -8.35 -4.06
C LEU A 85 5.87 -7.24 -3.42
N CYS A 86 5.21 -6.44 -2.58
CA CYS A 86 5.94 -5.58 -1.65
C CYS A 86 6.63 -6.42 -0.57
N HIS A 87 7.63 -5.85 0.09
CA HIS A 87 8.39 -6.47 1.17
C HIS A 87 7.46 -7.11 2.22
N LEU A 88 6.41 -6.39 2.65
CA LEU A 88 5.48 -6.87 3.67
C LEU A 88 4.63 -8.07 3.22
N CYS A 89 4.19 -8.11 1.96
CA CYS A 89 3.44 -9.27 1.45
C CYS A 89 4.37 -10.46 1.23
N ASN A 90 5.61 -10.20 0.81
CA ASN A 90 6.61 -11.24 0.61
C ASN A 90 7.03 -11.92 1.93
N LEU A 91 6.94 -11.24 3.09
CA LEU A 91 7.18 -11.87 4.40
C LEU A 91 6.23 -13.03 4.71
N SER A 92 5.02 -13.04 4.11
CA SER A 92 4.05 -14.12 4.26
C SER A 92 4.28 -15.30 3.30
N VAL A 93 5.30 -15.22 2.43
CA VAL A 93 5.60 -16.24 1.42
C VAL A 93 6.76 -17.11 1.87
N SER A 94 6.56 -18.43 1.85
CA SER A 94 7.62 -19.42 2.06
C SER A 94 7.42 -20.60 1.11
N TYR A 95 8.50 -21.12 0.54
CA TYR A 95 8.49 -22.20 -0.47
C TYR A 95 7.51 -21.93 -1.63
N ASN A 96 7.53 -20.71 -2.17
CA ASN A 96 6.63 -20.25 -3.25
C ASN A 96 5.13 -20.39 -2.93
N LYS A 97 4.76 -20.26 -1.65
CA LYS A 97 3.37 -20.32 -1.20
C LYS A 97 3.11 -19.27 -0.12
N PHE A 98 1.93 -18.65 -0.16
CA PHE A 98 1.44 -17.87 0.99
C PHE A 98 1.12 -18.79 2.16
N GLN A 99 1.85 -18.61 3.26
CA GLN A 99 1.64 -19.37 4.51
C GLN A 99 0.57 -18.71 5.39
N THR A 100 0.49 -17.38 5.31
CA THR A 100 -0.46 -16.56 6.08
C THR A 100 -1.04 -15.46 5.21
N ILE A 101 -2.19 -14.91 5.61
CA ILE A 101 -2.81 -13.76 4.97
C ILE A 101 -2.04 -12.51 5.39
N PRO A 102 -1.42 -11.74 4.46
CA PRO A 102 -0.74 -10.51 4.83
C PRO A 102 -1.70 -9.49 5.44
N LEU A 103 -1.28 -8.82 6.51
CA LEU A 103 -2.11 -7.88 7.27
C LEU A 103 -2.77 -6.80 6.41
N ARG A 104 -2.07 -6.32 5.38
CA ARG A 104 -2.54 -5.25 4.49
C ARG A 104 -3.09 -5.76 3.15
N SER A 105 -3.28 -7.07 3.00
CA SER A 105 -3.75 -7.64 1.73
C SER A 105 -5.25 -7.48 1.51
N TYR A 106 -5.67 -7.53 0.26
CA TYR A 106 -7.07 -7.56 -0.13
C TYR A 106 -7.82 -8.76 0.47
N ALA A 107 -7.13 -9.91 0.57
CA ALA A 107 -7.62 -11.12 1.23
C ALA A 107 -7.84 -10.95 2.75
N ASN A 108 -7.45 -9.82 3.34
CA ASN A 108 -7.74 -9.46 4.72
C ASN A 108 -8.88 -8.41 4.83
N GLY A 109 -9.78 -8.35 3.84
CA GLY A 109 -10.93 -7.43 3.84
C GLY A 109 -10.57 -5.98 3.52
N LEU A 110 -9.40 -5.74 2.91
CA LEU A 110 -8.92 -4.40 2.52
C LEU A 110 -9.11 -4.11 1.03
N TRP A 111 -9.95 -4.90 0.36
CA TRP A 111 -10.35 -4.62 -1.00
C TRP A 111 -11.30 -3.43 -1.03
N ILE A 112 -10.90 -2.35 -1.69
CA ILE A 112 -11.66 -1.10 -1.77
C ILE A 112 -12.44 -0.94 -3.08
N GLY A 113 -12.41 -1.96 -3.95
CA GLY A 113 -13.01 -1.89 -5.28
C GLY A 113 -12.17 -1.10 -6.28
N ASN A 114 -12.83 -0.72 -7.37
CA ASN A 114 -12.24 0.13 -8.40
C ASN A 114 -12.09 1.56 -7.89
N VAL A 115 -11.07 2.25 -8.39
CA VAL A 115 -10.93 3.69 -8.17
C VAL A 115 -12.10 4.37 -8.91
N PRO A 116 -12.91 5.21 -8.23
CA PRO A 116 -13.97 6.00 -8.88
C PRO A 116 -13.39 6.87 -9.98
N ASP A 117 -14.14 7.08 -11.07
CA ASP A 117 -13.67 7.85 -12.24
C ASP A 117 -13.22 9.27 -11.86
N GLU A 118 -13.84 9.87 -10.85
CA GLU A 118 -13.49 11.19 -10.32
C GLU A 118 -12.12 11.22 -9.62
N LEU A 119 -11.61 10.07 -9.20
CA LEU A 119 -10.31 9.90 -8.54
C LEU A 119 -9.25 9.30 -9.48
N VAL A 120 -9.57 9.06 -10.75
CA VAL A 120 -8.63 8.54 -11.74
C VAL A 120 -7.74 9.69 -12.26
N GLY A 121 -6.43 9.43 -12.37
CA GLY A 121 -5.50 10.34 -13.04
C GLY A 121 -5.07 11.57 -12.22
N LEU A 122 -5.28 11.55 -10.91
CA LEU A 122 -4.82 12.61 -10.02
C LEU A 122 -3.30 12.77 -10.07
N THR A 123 -2.84 14.01 -10.14
CA THR A 123 -1.42 14.33 -9.95
C THR A 123 -1.02 14.08 -8.50
N PHE A 124 0.28 13.84 -8.27
CA PHE A 124 0.82 13.69 -6.92
C PHE A 124 0.40 14.84 -5.98
N LEU A 125 0.35 16.08 -6.49
CA LEU A 125 -0.08 17.23 -5.70
C LEU A 125 -1.57 17.17 -5.30
N GLU A 126 -2.43 16.72 -6.21
CA GLU A 126 -3.87 16.53 -5.94
C GLU A 126 -4.10 15.41 -4.94
N GLU A 127 -3.37 14.29 -5.06
CA GLU A 127 -3.38 13.21 -4.05
C GLU A 127 -3.02 13.75 -2.66
N GLN A 128 -1.95 14.56 -2.55
CA GLN A 128 -1.56 15.17 -1.27
C GLN A 128 -2.62 16.16 -0.74
N CYS A 129 -3.25 16.94 -1.62
CA CYS A 129 -4.33 17.85 -1.24
C CYS A 129 -5.55 17.11 -0.70
N ILE A 130 -5.97 16.03 -1.36
CA ILE A 130 -7.07 15.16 -0.90
C ILE A 130 -6.69 14.49 0.42
N ALA A 131 -5.48 13.95 0.54
CA ALA A 131 -4.99 13.35 1.77
C ALA A 131 -5.01 14.35 2.93
N ARG A 132 -4.55 15.58 2.70
CA ARG A 132 -4.58 16.68 3.68
C ARG A 132 -6.01 17.07 4.07
N ALA A 133 -6.90 17.24 3.10
CA ALA A 133 -8.32 17.57 3.35
C ALA A 133 -9.06 16.44 4.09
N ARG A 134 -8.64 15.18 3.90
CA ARG A 134 -9.18 14.03 4.64
C ARG A 134 -8.61 13.91 6.05
N ALA A 135 -7.33 14.27 6.24
CA ALA A 135 -6.68 14.30 7.54
C ALA A 135 -7.18 15.43 8.47
N THR A 136 -7.85 16.46 7.94
CA THR A 136 -8.36 17.59 8.75
C THR A 136 -9.57 17.27 9.63
N LYS A 137 -10.12 16.05 9.59
CA LYS A 137 -11.12 15.60 10.57
C LYS A 137 -10.43 15.09 11.84
N CYS A 138 -10.15 15.99 12.78
CA CYS A 138 -9.62 15.65 14.09
C CYS A 138 -10.75 15.15 15.02
N MET A 139 -10.61 13.91 15.51
CA MET A 139 -11.48 13.37 16.56
C MET A 139 -10.80 13.56 17.92
N TYR A 140 -11.42 14.34 18.80
CA TYR A 140 -10.95 14.54 20.17
C TYR A 140 -11.69 13.60 21.10
N LYS A 141 -10.97 12.70 21.76
CA LYS A 141 -11.55 11.94 22.87
C LYS A 141 -11.43 12.80 24.12
N ILE A 142 -12.54 13.37 24.56
CA ILE A 142 -12.63 14.06 25.84
C ILE A 142 -12.72 12.99 26.93
N LYS A 143 -11.74 12.95 27.83
CA LYS A 143 -11.79 12.08 29.02
C LYS A 143 -11.84 12.95 30.27
N LEU A 144 -12.66 12.54 31.24
CA LEU A 144 -12.63 13.13 32.58
C LEU A 144 -11.30 12.71 33.25
N GLY A 145 -10.48 13.69 33.60
CA GLY A 145 -9.26 13.47 34.37
C GLY A 145 -9.55 13.18 35.84
N PRO A 146 -8.55 12.73 36.62
CA PRO A 146 -8.69 12.43 38.04
C PRO A 146 -9.22 13.61 38.87
N ASP A 147 -8.89 14.85 38.45
CA ASP A 147 -9.27 16.09 39.13
C ASP A 147 -10.63 16.64 38.66
N GLY A 148 -11.42 15.84 37.91
CA GLY A 148 -12.70 16.26 37.33
C GLY A 148 -12.57 17.19 36.12
N GLN A 149 -11.35 17.57 35.73
CA GLN A 149 -11.11 18.40 34.55
C GLN A 149 -11.10 17.56 33.27
N LEU A 150 -11.73 18.06 32.22
CA LEU A 150 -11.76 17.40 30.91
C LEU A 150 -10.40 17.56 30.21
N ALA A 151 -9.70 16.46 29.99
CA ALA A 151 -8.45 16.44 29.23
C ALA A 151 -8.72 15.95 27.79
N ALA A 152 -8.33 16.75 26.80
CA ALA A 152 -8.40 16.35 25.40
C ALA A 152 -7.14 15.53 25.03
N ARG A 153 -7.34 14.27 24.63
CA ARG A 153 -6.33 13.51 23.88
C ARG A 153 -6.80 13.41 22.43
N GLY A 154 -6.09 14.06 21.53
CA GLY A 154 -6.34 13.99 20.09
C GLY A 154 -5.54 12.86 19.46
N ASN A 155 -6.21 12.02 18.67
CA ASN A 155 -5.56 11.15 17.71
C ASN A 155 -5.98 11.63 16.32
N VAL A 156 -5.05 11.68 15.38
CA VAL A 156 -5.40 11.87 13.97
C VAL A 156 -5.88 10.51 13.44
N CYS A 157 -7.17 10.40 13.16
CA CYS A 157 -7.76 9.20 12.58
C CYS A 157 -8.11 9.50 11.12
N ILE A 158 -7.47 8.77 10.19
CA ILE A 158 -7.87 8.77 8.78
C ILE A 158 -8.97 7.71 8.64
N LEU A 159 -10.22 8.14 8.51
CA LEU A 159 -11.36 7.24 8.37
C LEU A 159 -11.47 6.74 6.91
N PRO A 160 -11.66 5.43 6.67
CA PRO A 160 -12.12 4.92 5.37
C PRO A 160 -13.57 5.38 5.11
N GLN A 161 -13.96 5.50 3.83
CA GLN A 161 -15.27 6.05 3.43
C GLN A 161 -16.42 5.07 3.70
N ASP A 162 -17.57 5.61 4.14
CA ASP A 162 -18.92 5.07 3.92
C ASP A 162 -19.44 5.51 2.56
#